data_AF-A0A094LE75-F1
#
_entry.id   AF-A0A094LE75-F1
#
_cell.length_a   1.000
_cell.length_b   1.000
_cell.length_c   1.000
_cell.angle_alpha   90.00
_cell.angle_beta   90.00
_cell.angle_gamma   90.00
#
_symmetry.space_group_name_H-M   'P 1'
#
loop_
_entity.id
_entity.type
_entity.pdbx_description
1 polymer ?
#
loop_
_entity_poly.entity_id
_entity_poly.type
_entity_poly.pdbx_seq_one_letter_code
_entity_poly.pdbx_strand_id
1 'polypeptide(L)' 'FPDLSQHNNHMAKVLTPALYQRLRDKETPSGFTLDDVIQTGVDNPGHPFIMTVGCVAGDEESYEV' A
#
# COMPACT_ATOMS: atom_id res chain seq x y z
N PHE A 1 2.96 5.08 -9.52
CA PHE A 1 3.50 5.56 -8.23
C PHE A 1 2.62 6.69 -7.74
N PRO A 2 1.99 6.57 -6.57
CA PRO A 2 1.08 7.59 -6.04
C PRO A 2 1.84 8.84 -5.55
N ASP A 3 1.20 10.00 -5.63
CA ASP A 3 1.67 11.20 -4.91
C ASP A 3 1.27 11.07 -3.43
N LEU A 4 2.27 10.99 -2.56
CA LEU A 4 2.13 10.78 -1.11
C LEU A 4 2.68 11.97 -0.31
N SER A 5 2.87 13.12 -0.95
CA SER A 5 3.53 14.29 -0.35
C SER A 5 2.79 14.87 0.86
N GLN A 6 1.50 14.57 1.04
CA GLN A 6 0.67 15.02 2.16
C GLN A 6 0.16 13.85 3.03
N HIS A 7 0.78 12.68 2.92
CA HIS A 7 0.33 11.47 3.59
C HIS A 7 1.14 11.16 4.85
N ASN A 8 0.44 10.76 5.91
CA ASN A 8 0.97 10.36 7.20
C ASN A 8 0.27 9.07 7.68
N ASN A 9 0.61 7.97 7.01
CA ASN A 9 0.31 6.60 7.40
C ASN A 9 1.59 5.74 7.24
N HIS A 10 1.60 4.52 7.80
CA HIS A 10 2.81 3.68 7.75
C HIS A 10 3.21 3.26 6.34
N MET A 11 2.25 2.92 5.47
CA MET A 11 2.49 2.57 4.07
C MET A 11 3.23 3.69 3.35
N ALA A 12 2.77 4.95 3.48
CA ALA A 12 3.38 6.09 2.82
C ALA A 12 4.82 6.40 3.30
N LYS A 13 5.17 5.99 4.53
CA LYS A 13 6.54 6.13 5.06
C LYS A 13 7.50 5.05 4.55
N VAL A 14 6.98 3.94 4.02
CA VAL A 14 7.77 2.77 3.59
C VAL A 14 7.82 2.66 2.07
N LEU A 15 6.74 3.05 1.37
CA LEU A 15 6.65 2.93 -0.07
C LEU A 15 7.67 3.85 -0.76
N THR A 16 8.52 3.27 -1.60
CA THR A 16 9.49 4.00 -2.43
C THR A 16 9.24 3.70 -3.91
N PRO A 17 9.67 4.58 -4.85
CA PRO A 17 9.54 4.31 -6.29
C PRO A 17 10.15 2.97 -6.70
N ALA A 18 11.29 2.60 -6.12
CA ALA A 18 11.96 1.33 -6.39
C ALA A 18 11.15 0.12 -5.87
N LEU A 19 10.55 0.22 -4.67
CA LEU A 19 9.71 -0.84 -4.11
C LEU A 19 8.44 -1.02 -4.94
N TYR A 20 7.79 0.09 -5.32
CA TYR A 20 6.61 0.06 -6.19
C TYR A 20 6.94 -0.57 -7.55
N GLN A 21 8.04 -0.14 -8.20
CA GLN A 21 8.45 -0.71 -9.49
C GLN A 21 8.72 -2.22 -9.40
N ARG A 22 9.27 -2.70 -8.27
CA ARG A 22 9.57 -4.13 -8.08
C ARG A 22 8.31 -4.99 -7.89
N LEU A 23 7.24 -4.44 -7.32
CA LEU A 23 6.06 -5.19 -6.88
C LEU A 23 4.80 -4.92 -7.71
N ARG A 24 4.74 -3.83 -8.47
CA ARG A 24 3.54 -3.40 -9.22
C ARG A 24 3.00 -4.41 -10.25
N ASP A 25 3.86 -5.28 -10.76
CA ASP A 25 3.49 -6.28 -11.78
C ASP A 25 3.26 -7.67 -11.15
N LYS A 26 3.29 -7.76 -9.81
CA LYS A 26 2.98 -8.99 -9.09
C LYS A 26 1.52 -9.01 -8.66
N GLU A 27 0.98 -10.22 -8.63
CA GLU A 27 -0.34 -10.53 -8.13
C GLU A 27 -0.28 -11.82 -7.32
N THR A 28 -1.19 -11.95 -6.37
CA THR A 28 -1.43 -13.21 -5.65
C THR A 28 -2.17 -14.20 -6.55
N PRO A 29 -2.30 -15.49 -6.16
CA PRO A 29 -3.07 -16.46 -6.96
C PRO A 29 -4.54 -16.07 -7.18
N SER A 30 -5.09 -15.21 -6.32
CA SER A 30 -6.45 -14.68 -6.47
C SER A 30 -6.54 -13.43 -7.36
N GLY A 31 -5.39 -12.88 -7.78
CA GLY A 31 -5.30 -11.65 -8.58
C GLY A 31 -5.22 -10.37 -7.75
N PHE A 32 -4.93 -10.43 -6.44
CA PHE A 32 -4.78 -9.25 -5.61
C PHE A 32 -3.42 -8.59 -5.84
N THR A 33 -3.40 -7.28 -6.09
CA THR A 33 -2.19 -6.55 -6.52
C THR A 33 -1.65 -5.60 -5.46
N LEU A 34 -0.44 -5.07 -5.68
CA LEU A 34 0.11 -4.00 -4.84
C LEU A 34 -0.81 -2.78 -4.78
N ASP A 35 -1.47 -2.42 -5.90
CA ASP A 35 -2.34 -1.26 -5.93
C ASP A 35 -3.57 -1.47 -5.02
N ASP A 36 -4.15 -2.68 -5.02
CA ASP A 36 -5.24 -3.04 -4.12
C ASP A 36 -4.81 -2.99 -2.64
N VAL A 37 -3.60 -3.47 -2.33
CA VAL A 37 -3.00 -3.43 -0.99
C VAL A 37 -2.92 -2.01 -0.45
N ILE A 38 -2.47 -1.05 -1.26
CA ILE A 38 -2.15 0.31 -0.78
C ILE A 38 -3.28 1.31 -0.95
N GLN A 39 -4.35 0.97 -1.69
CA GLN A 39 -5.40 1.91 -2.08
C GLN A 39 -5.97 2.69 -0.89
N THR A 40 -6.22 2.01 0.24
CA THR A 40 -6.73 2.67 1.44
C THR A 40 -5.78 3.75 1.99
N GLY A 41 -4.46 3.54 1.91
CA GLY A 41 -3.48 4.52 2.36
C GLY A 41 -3.22 5.62 1.34
N VAL A 42 -3.56 5.42 0.07
CA VAL A 42 -3.52 6.47 -0.96
C VAL A 42 -4.73 7.40 -0.81
N ASP A 43 -5.92 6.84 -0.64
CA ASP A 43 -7.17 7.63 -0.54
C ASP A 43 -7.31 8.33 0.81
N ASN A 44 -6.72 7.77 1.87
CA ASN A 44 -6.78 8.31 3.23
C ASN A 44 -5.40 8.81 3.66
N PRO A 45 -5.10 10.12 3.47
CA PRO A 45 -3.78 10.67 3.78
C PRO A 45 -3.42 10.62 5.26
N GLY A 46 -4.36 10.43 6.16
CA GLY A 46 -4.10 10.22 7.57
C GLY A 46 -5.40 10.06 8.34
N HIS A 47 -5.30 10.00 9.67
CA HIS A 47 -6.46 9.98 10.54
C HIS A 47 -6.29 11.00 11.68
N PRO A 48 -7.33 11.74 12.10
CA PRO A 48 -7.19 12.88 13.02
C PRO A 48 -6.56 12.58 14.38
N PHE A 49 -6.65 11.33 14.86
CA PHE A 49 -6.28 10.96 16.23
C PHE A 49 -5.19 9.89 16.33
N ILE A 50 -4.96 9.11 15.28
CA ILE A 50 -4.08 7.94 15.32
C ILE A 50 -3.27 7.82 14.03
N MET A 51 -2.11 7.15 14.12
CA MET A 51 -1.36 6.73 12.96
C MET A 51 -2.01 5.49 12.35
N THR A 52 -2.44 5.54 11.10
CA THR A 52 -3.00 4.38 10.39
C THR A 52 -1.91 3.60 9.68
N VAL A 53 -2.18 2.32 9.43
CA VAL A 53 -1.27 1.46 8.67
C VAL A 53 -1.22 1.88 7.20
N GLY A 54 -2.37 2.10 6.55
CA GLY A 54 -2.43 2.56 5.16
C GLY A 54 -2.26 1.46 4.11
N CYS A 55 -2.37 0.20 4.50
CA CYS A 55 -2.49 -0.92 3.56
C CYS A 55 -3.28 -2.08 4.18
N VAL A 56 -3.74 -3.00 3.32
CA VAL A 56 -4.50 -4.20 3.69
C VAL A 56 -3.99 -5.41 2.92
N ALA A 57 -4.26 -6.62 3.43
CA ALA A 57 -4.07 -7.86 2.69
C ALA A 57 -5.43 -8.34 2.15
N GLY A 58 -5.46 -8.77 0.88
CA GLY A 58 -6.67 -9.32 0.26
C GLY A 58 -6.83 -10.83 0.48
N ASP A 59 -5.71 -11.51 0.69
CA ASP A 59 -5.59 -12.95 0.92
C ASP A 59 -4.32 -13.26 1.74
N GLU A 60 -4.06 -14.55 2.00
CA GLU A 60 -2.91 -15.00 2.79
C GLU A 60 -1.58 -14.72 2.05
N GLU A 61 -1.55 -14.99 0.75
CA GLU A 61 -0.38 -14.85 -0.11
C GLU A 61 0.07 -13.39 -0.29
N SER A 62 -0.81 -12.41 -0.02
CA SER A 62 -0.47 -10.98 0.00
C SER A 62 0.71 -10.63 0.93
N TYR A 63 0.98 -11.45 1.96
CA TYR A 63 2.11 -11.24 2.86
C TYR A 63 3.44 -11.82 2.35
N GLU A 64 3.41 -12.63 1.29
CA GLU A 64 4.58 -13.35 0.75
C GLU A 64 5.07 -12.83 -0.61
N VAL A 65 4.13 -12.40 -1.47
CA VAL A 65 4.37 -12.08 -2.89
C VAL A 65 5.27 -10.86 -3.13
#